data_AF-A0AAP5B7D1-F1
#
_entry.id   AF-A0AAP5B7D1-F1
#
_cell.length_a   1.000
_cell.length_b   1.000
_cell.length_c   1.000
_cell.angle_alpha   90.00
_cell.angle_beta   90.00
_cell.angle_gamma   90.00
#
_symmetry.space_group_name_H-M   'P 1'
#
loop_
_entity.id
_entity.type
_entity.pdbx_description
1 polymer ?
#
loop_
_entity_poly.entity_id
_entity_poly.type
_entity_poly.pdbx_seq_one_letter_code
_entity_poly.pdbx_strand_id
1 'polypeptide(L)'
;MSETSPRLFIVSPHFDDAVFSCGALLAAHPDAAVCTVFAASPEHEMHTEWDQKSGFASAHQAVHARTLEDNLALEVLDAIPLRMPFRGSQYMDSPSISKLAAVLEETIYRTTANTLLMPLGLHHDDHVLVFEACCEILPRLSHLTWFAYEDAIHRRTPGVVQARLADLAQRGIVATPAYPSVGHTIDLPRRTQLKREAVNAYASQLRAFGAGNYDDVFATEHYWQLSVGRRRKK
;
A
#
# COMPACT_ATOMS: atom_id res chain seq x y z
N MET A 1 19.76 16.95 20.27
CA MET A 1 18.31 16.77 20.16
C MET A 1 18.01 16.56 18.70
N SER A 2 18.07 15.33 18.18
CA SER A 2 17.80 15.11 16.76
C SER A 2 16.30 15.21 16.55
N GLU A 3 15.88 16.18 15.74
CA GLU A 3 14.51 16.28 15.27
C GLU A 3 14.13 14.92 14.67
N THR A 4 13.07 14.32 15.21
CA THR A 4 12.58 13.02 14.79
C THR A 4 11.88 13.20 13.45
N SER A 5 12.65 13.22 12.35
CA SER A 5 12.07 13.18 11.01
C SER A 5 11.02 12.08 10.94
N PRO A 6 9.86 12.34 10.32
CA PRO A 6 8.81 11.34 10.22
C PRO A 6 9.35 10.10 9.51
N ARG A 7 9.24 8.95 10.17
CA ARG A 7 9.64 7.65 9.62
C ARG A 7 8.39 6.99 9.06
N LEU A 8 8.34 6.94 7.75
CA LEU A 8 7.17 6.53 6.98
C LEU A 8 7.09 5.01 6.92
N PHE A 9 5.89 4.48 7.12
CA PHE A 9 5.58 3.06 6.93
C PHE A 9 4.32 2.97 6.08
N ILE A 10 4.44 2.40 4.88
CA ILE A 10 3.34 2.24 3.93
C ILE A 10 2.94 0.78 3.90
N VAL A 11 1.66 0.50 4.16
CA VAL A 11 1.08 -0.83 4.00
C VAL A 11 0.68 -0.98 2.54
N SER A 12 1.21 -1.99 1.86
CA SER A 12 0.91 -2.33 0.46
C SER A 12 0.16 -3.65 0.42
N PRO A 13 -1.06 -3.75 -0.16
CA PRO A 13 -1.72 -5.04 -0.34
C PRO A 13 -0.87 -6.03 -1.15
N HIS A 14 -0.51 -5.67 -2.38
CA HIS A 14 0.36 -6.43 -3.26
C HIS A 14 1.69 -5.70 -3.49
N PHE A 15 2.58 -6.32 -4.28
CA PHE A 15 3.96 -5.86 -4.46
C PHE A 15 4.07 -4.45 -5.07
N ASP A 16 3.15 -4.07 -5.94
CA ASP A 16 3.19 -2.84 -6.73
C ASP A 16 2.42 -1.66 -6.12
N ASP A 17 1.38 -1.93 -5.33
CA ASP A 17 0.37 -0.94 -4.94
C ASP A 17 0.93 0.31 -4.26
N ALA A 18 1.87 0.16 -3.32
CA ALA A 18 2.49 1.29 -2.63
C ALA A 18 3.31 2.15 -3.60
N VAL A 19 4.04 1.55 -4.54
CA VAL A 19 4.78 2.33 -5.55
C VAL A 19 3.83 2.98 -6.55
N PHE A 20 2.76 2.29 -6.95
CA PHE A 20 1.79 2.84 -7.88
C PHE A 20 1.02 4.02 -7.27
N SER A 21 0.61 3.88 -6.01
CA SER A 21 -0.23 4.86 -5.31
C SER A 21 0.57 5.96 -4.63
N CYS A 22 1.80 5.68 -4.20
CA CYS A 22 2.62 6.54 -3.35
C CYS A 22 4.07 6.72 -3.80
N GLY A 23 4.46 6.30 -5.01
CA GLY A 23 5.84 6.34 -5.47
C GLY A 23 6.49 7.73 -5.43
N ALA A 24 5.74 8.82 -5.67
CA ALA A 24 6.29 10.17 -5.58
C ALA A 24 6.49 10.63 -4.13
N LEU A 25 5.65 10.16 -3.20
CA LEU A 25 5.87 10.32 -1.76
C LEU A 25 7.07 9.51 -1.27
N LEU A 26 7.19 8.24 -1.68
CA LEU A 26 8.32 7.37 -1.36
C LEU A 26 9.64 7.98 -1.84
N ALA A 27 9.68 8.53 -3.06
CA ALA A 27 10.87 9.22 -3.58
C ALA A 27 11.35 10.37 -2.67
N ALA A 28 10.44 11.01 -1.91
CA ALA A 28 10.76 12.08 -0.97
C ALA A 28 11.06 11.60 0.47
N HIS A 29 11.06 10.29 0.70
CA HIS A 29 11.26 9.62 1.98
C HIS A 29 12.17 8.39 1.84
N PRO A 30 13.49 8.59 1.66
CA PRO A 30 14.44 7.48 1.82
C PRO A 30 14.28 6.86 3.21
N ASP A 31 14.62 5.58 3.32
CA ASP A 31 14.41 4.72 4.48
C ASP A 31 12.93 4.48 4.86
N ALA A 32 11.96 4.89 4.01
CA ALA A 32 10.56 4.53 4.22
C ALA A 32 10.38 3.01 4.15
N ALA A 33 9.65 2.44 5.10
CA ALA A 33 9.32 1.02 5.08
C ALA A 33 8.08 0.79 4.19
N VAL A 34 8.18 -0.16 3.25
CA VAL A 34 7.04 -0.64 2.46
C VAL A 34 6.72 -2.06 2.89
N CYS A 35 5.56 -2.24 3.52
CA CYS A 35 5.10 -3.52 4.05
C CYS A 35 4.11 -4.17 3.10
N THR A 36 4.58 -5.10 2.29
CA THR A 36 3.77 -5.89 1.36
C THR A 36 3.07 -7.02 2.11
N VAL A 37 1.74 -6.95 2.18
CA VAL A 37 0.90 -7.85 2.96
C VAL A 37 0.83 -9.23 2.32
N PHE A 38 0.48 -9.30 1.04
CA PHE A 38 0.29 -10.55 0.32
C PHE A 38 1.54 -10.94 -0.48
N ALA A 39 2.63 -11.22 0.24
CA ALA A 39 3.94 -11.50 -0.34
C ALA A 39 4.33 -13.00 -0.35
N ALA A 40 3.50 -13.89 0.22
CA ALA A 40 3.83 -15.31 0.31
C ALA A 40 3.34 -16.11 -0.91
N SER A 41 4.14 -17.11 -1.30
CA SER A 41 3.74 -18.12 -2.28
C SER A 41 2.70 -19.09 -1.71
N PRO A 42 1.80 -19.64 -2.53
CA PRO A 42 0.91 -20.73 -2.11
C PRO A 42 1.70 -21.95 -1.66
N GLU A 43 1.15 -22.72 -0.72
CA GLU A 43 1.80 -23.95 -0.23
C GLU A 43 1.90 -25.02 -1.33
N HIS A 44 0.85 -25.14 -2.14
CA HIS A 44 0.78 -26.07 -3.25
C HIS A 44 0.99 -25.33 -4.57
N GLU A 45 1.66 -25.98 -5.53
CA GLU A 45 1.82 -25.42 -6.86
C GLU A 45 0.45 -25.22 -7.51
N MET A 46 0.22 -24.01 -8.01
CA MET A 46 -1.01 -23.63 -8.71
C MET A 46 -0.71 -22.56 -9.75
N HIS A 47 -1.70 -22.27 -10.58
CA HIS A 47 -1.61 -21.30 -11.65
C HIS A 47 -2.95 -20.59 -11.80
N THR A 48 -2.92 -19.26 -11.76
CA THR A 48 -4.12 -18.42 -11.85
C THR A 48 -4.16 -17.66 -13.18
N GLU A 49 -5.33 -17.11 -13.53
CA GLU A 49 -5.47 -16.26 -14.71
C GLU A 49 -4.54 -15.04 -14.63
N TRP A 50 -4.34 -14.47 -13.44
CA TRP A 50 -3.46 -13.32 -13.24
C TRP A 50 -1.98 -13.72 -13.47
N ASP A 51 -1.56 -14.90 -13.01
CA ASP A 51 -0.21 -15.41 -13.28
C ASP A 51 0.01 -15.60 -14.79
N GLN A 52 -0.97 -16.15 -15.50
CA GLN A 52 -0.94 -16.30 -16.96
C GLN A 52 -0.83 -14.95 -17.67
N LYS A 53 -1.64 -13.96 -17.28
CA LYS A 53 -1.63 -12.60 -17.85
C LYS A 53 -0.30 -11.88 -17.58
N SER A 54 0.31 -12.10 -16.42
CA SER A 54 1.67 -11.64 -16.11
C SER A 54 2.76 -12.39 -16.89
N GLY A 55 2.43 -13.51 -17.53
CA GLY A 55 3.34 -14.32 -18.34
C GLY A 55 4.14 -15.35 -17.54
N PHE A 56 3.60 -15.83 -16.42
CA PHE A 56 4.18 -16.87 -15.58
C PHE A 56 3.48 -18.21 -15.78
N ALA A 57 4.24 -19.30 -15.64
CA ALA A 57 3.74 -20.67 -15.73
C ALA A 57 3.23 -21.22 -14.40
N SER A 58 3.59 -20.58 -13.28
CA SER A 58 3.09 -20.94 -11.95
C SER A 58 3.12 -19.78 -10.94
N ALA A 59 2.35 -19.95 -9.87
CA ALA A 59 2.29 -19.01 -8.75
C ALA A 59 3.63 -18.84 -8.03
N HIS A 60 4.42 -19.92 -7.89
CA HIS A 60 5.76 -19.83 -7.30
C HIS A 60 6.69 -18.98 -8.15
N GLN A 61 6.68 -19.19 -9.47
CA GLN A 61 7.41 -18.35 -10.41
C GLN A 61 6.93 -16.89 -10.34
N ALA A 62 5.62 -16.67 -10.27
CA ALA A 62 5.04 -15.33 -10.22
C ALA A 62 5.45 -14.56 -8.96
N VAL A 63 5.30 -15.16 -7.78
CA VAL A 63 5.69 -14.52 -6.51
C VAL A 63 7.19 -14.28 -6.45
N HIS A 64 8.02 -15.22 -6.92
CA HIS A 64 9.46 -15.04 -6.98
C HIS A 64 9.84 -13.85 -7.88
N ALA A 65 9.29 -13.79 -9.09
CA ALA A 65 9.56 -12.70 -10.02
C ALA A 65 9.06 -11.35 -9.48
N ARG A 66 7.84 -11.28 -8.94
CA ARG A 66 7.29 -10.05 -8.35
C ARG A 66 8.11 -9.56 -7.15
N THR A 67 8.67 -10.48 -6.36
CA THR A 67 9.61 -10.14 -5.27
C THR A 67 10.87 -9.46 -5.81
N LEU A 68 11.41 -9.92 -6.94
CA LEU A 68 12.58 -9.29 -7.56
C LEU A 68 12.23 -7.93 -8.18
N GLU A 69 11.08 -7.81 -8.84
CA GLU A 69 10.57 -6.54 -9.36
C GLU A 69 10.38 -5.50 -8.25
N ASP A 70 9.78 -5.90 -7.13
CA ASP A 70 9.60 -5.09 -5.92
C ASP A 70 10.94 -4.63 -5.32
N ASN A 71 11.93 -5.54 -5.20
CA ASN A 71 13.27 -5.15 -4.74
C ASN A 71 13.88 -4.05 -5.61
N LEU A 72 13.79 -4.19 -6.94
CA LEU A 72 14.33 -3.21 -7.89
C LEU A 72 13.59 -1.86 -7.78
N ALA A 73 12.27 -1.89 -7.66
CA ALA A 73 11.46 -0.68 -7.51
C ALA A 73 11.78 0.07 -6.21
N LEU A 74 11.91 -0.65 -5.11
CA LEU A 74 12.18 -0.07 -3.80
C LEU A 74 13.63 0.39 -3.67
N GLU A 75 14.59 -0.26 -4.34
CA GLU A 75 15.97 0.22 -4.45
C GLU A 75 16.05 1.58 -5.15
N VAL A 76 15.28 1.79 -6.23
CA VAL A 76 15.19 3.11 -6.91
C VAL A 76 14.71 4.21 -5.98
N LEU A 77 13.86 3.87 -5.00
CA LEU A 77 13.24 4.81 -4.07
C LEU A 77 13.96 4.89 -2.72
N ASP A 78 15.07 4.15 -2.55
CA ASP A 78 15.79 4.00 -1.28
C ASP A 78 14.85 3.58 -0.12
N ALA A 79 13.89 2.70 -0.42
CA ALA A 79 12.88 2.23 0.51
C ALA A 79 13.20 0.82 1.02
N ILE A 80 12.75 0.52 2.25
CA ILE A 80 13.03 -0.73 2.95
C ILE A 80 11.86 -1.72 2.73
N PRO A 81 12.08 -2.87 2.06
CA PRO A 81 11.04 -3.88 1.88
C PRO A 81 10.77 -4.65 3.17
N LEU A 82 9.50 -4.74 3.56
CA LEU A 82 8.98 -5.65 4.59
C LEU A 82 7.94 -6.56 3.94
N ARG A 83 8.01 -7.86 4.21
CA ARG A 83 7.14 -8.87 3.56
C ARG A 83 6.42 -9.69 4.61
N MET A 84 5.09 -9.69 4.53
CA MET A 84 4.26 -10.48 5.44
C MET A 84 4.01 -11.89 4.89
N PRO A 85 3.74 -12.87 5.76
CA PRO A 85 3.59 -14.27 5.35
C PRO A 85 2.18 -14.61 4.85
N PHE A 86 1.45 -13.63 4.29
CA PHE A 86 0.09 -13.85 3.78
C PHE A 86 0.07 -14.05 2.27
N ARG A 87 -0.92 -14.80 1.82
CA ARG A 87 -1.13 -15.15 0.41
C ARG A 87 -2.33 -14.35 -0.10
N GLY A 88 -2.22 -13.85 -1.33
CA GLY A 88 -3.34 -13.13 -1.95
C GLY A 88 -4.54 -14.05 -2.15
N SER A 89 -5.75 -13.47 -2.21
CA SER A 89 -7.01 -14.22 -2.36
C SER A 89 -7.05 -15.10 -3.60
N GLN A 90 -6.29 -14.76 -4.65
CA GLN A 90 -6.13 -15.58 -5.86
C GLN A 90 -5.60 -17.01 -5.57
N TYR A 91 -4.99 -17.22 -4.41
CA TYR A 91 -4.48 -18.52 -3.95
C TYR A 91 -5.39 -19.22 -2.94
N MET A 92 -6.61 -18.72 -2.72
CA MET A 92 -7.66 -19.32 -1.89
C MET A 92 -7.27 -19.56 -0.42
N ASP A 93 -6.37 -18.73 0.12
CA ASP A 93 -5.87 -18.82 1.51
C ASP A 93 -5.79 -17.43 2.18
N SER A 94 -6.87 -16.66 2.06
CA SER A 94 -6.95 -15.33 2.68
C SER A 94 -7.00 -15.45 4.21
N PRO A 95 -6.22 -14.65 4.96
CA PRO A 95 -6.28 -14.64 6.42
C PRO A 95 -7.57 -14.01 6.93
N SER A 96 -7.95 -14.31 8.16
CA SER A 96 -8.96 -13.50 8.88
C SER A 96 -8.43 -12.09 9.15
N ILE A 97 -9.32 -11.09 9.19
CA ILE A 97 -8.99 -9.69 9.53
C ILE A 97 -8.17 -9.60 10.82
N SER A 98 -8.61 -10.24 11.92
CA SER A 98 -7.93 -10.15 13.21
C SER A 98 -6.54 -10.77 13.21
N LYS A 99 -6.31 -11.84 12.43
CA LYS A 99 -4.96 -12.41 12.23
C LYS A 99 -4.06 -11.43 11.48
N LEU A 100 -4.57 -10.80 10.42
CA LEU A 100 -3.83 -9.80 9.66
C LEU A 100 -3.49 -8.59 10.54
N ALA A 101 -4.49 -8.06 11.24
CA ALA A 101 -4.35 -6.94 12.17
C ALA A 101 -3.29 -7.19 13.24
N ALA A 102 -3.30 -8.36 13.89
CA ALA A 102 -2.33 -8.72 14.92
C ALA A 102 -0.88 -8.76 14.39
N VAL A 103 -0.66 -9.40 13.22
CA VAL A 103 0.69 -9.49 12.63
C VAL A 103 1.14 -8.12 12.12
N LEU A 104 0.24 -7.32 11.53
CA LEU A 104 0.56 -5.98 11.05
C LEU A 104 0.93 -5.05 12.21
N GLU A 105 0.18 -5.08 13.31
CA GLU A 105 0.46 -4.34 14.54
C GLU A 105 1.84 -4.72 15.10
N GLU A 106 2.18 -6.02 15.16
CA GLU A 106 3.50 -6.50 15.57
C GLU A 106 4.61 -6.01 14.63
N THR A 107 4.42 -6.08 13.32
CA THR A 107 5.39 -5.59 12.33
C THR A 107 5.64 -4.10 12.49
N ILE A 108 4.59 -3.29 12.69
CA ILE A 108 4.72 -1.85 12.94
C ILE A 108 5.56 -1.59 14.19
N TYR A 109 5.29 -2.29 15.30
CA TYR A 109 6.03 -2.13 16.56
C TYR A 109 7.52 -2.50 16.48
N ARG A 110 7.90 -3.35 15.52
CA ARG A 110 9.31 -3.69 15.27
C ARG A 110 10.06 -2.59 14.51
N THR A 111 9.35 -1.56 14.04
CA THR A 111 9.93 -0.40 13.37
C THR A 111 9.91 0.83 14.28
N THR A 112 10.61 1.87 13.87
CA THR A 112 10.57 3.19 14.50
C THR A 112 9.58 4.14 13.81
N ALA A 113 8.63 3.60 13.05
CA ALA A 113 7.69 4.41 12.28
C ALA A 113 6.81 5.26 13.19
N ASN A 114 6.59 6.51 12.79
CA ASN A 114 5.68 7.43 13.48
C ASN A 114 4.57 7.96 12.57
N THR A 115 4.64 7.62 11.27
CA THR A 115 3.64 7.93 10.25
C THR A 115 3.30 6.66 9.48
N LEU A 116 2.02 6.30 9.46
CA LEU A 116 1.48 5.12 8.78
C LEU A 116 0.59 5.52 7.61
N LEU A 117 0.80 4.87 6.47
CA LEU A 117 -0.06 4.96 5.30
C LEU A 117 -0.74 3.62 5.04
N MET A 118 -2.06 3.65 4.88
CA MET A 118 -2.87 2.48 4.51
C MET A 118 -3.60 2.70 3.18
N PRO A 119 -3.92 1.64 2.43
CA PRO A 119 -4.83 1.75 1.29
C PRO A 119 -6.23 2.18 1.73
N LEU A 120 -7.01 2.79 0.84
CA LEU A 120 -8.45 3.01 1.05
C LEU A 120 -9.26 1.74 0.74
N GLY A 121 -8.70 0.74 0.09
CA GLY A 121 -9.42 -0.51 -0.14
C GLY A 121 -10.45 -0.41 -1.28
N LEU A 122 -10.13 0.26 -2.38
CA LEU A 122 -11.14 0.76 -3.33
C LEU A 122 -11.80 -0.28 -4.25
N HIS A 123 -11.22 -1.47 -4.46
CA HIS A 123 -11.76 -2.44 -5.41
C HIS A 123 -11.54 -3.91 -5.05
N HIS A 124 -10.29 -4.37 -5.01
CA HIS A 124 -9.96 -5.78 -4.86
C HIS A 124 -10.13 -6.27 -3.41
N ASP A 125 -10.62 -7.51 -3.21
CA ASP A 125 -10.91 -8.09 -1.89
C ASP A 125 -9.70 -8.02 -0.94
N ASP A 126 -8.50 -8.29 -1.44
CA ASP A 126 -7.25 -8.14 -0.67
C ASP A 126 -7.04 -6.70 -0.17
N HIS A 127 -7.32 -5.67 -0.98
CA HIS A 127 -7.19 -4.28 -0.53
C HIS A 127 -8.25 -3.95 0.52
N VAL A 128 -9.47 -4.48 0.36
CA VAL A 128 -10.53 -4.35 1.38
C VAL A 128 -10.07 -5.01 2.69
N LEU A 129 -9.50 -6.21 2.63
CA LEU A 129 -9.03 -6.94 3.80
C LEU A 129 -7.93 -6.17 4.56
N VAL A 130 -6.99 -5.57 3.82
CA VAL A 130 -5.95 -4.71 4.41
C VAL A 130 -6.54 -3.45 5.01
N PHE A 131 -7.47 -2.79 4.32
CA PHE A 131 -8.19 -1.63 4.85
C PHE A 131 -8.92 -1.95 6.16
N GLU A 132 -9.64 -3.08 6.22
CA GLU A 132 -10.35 -3.53 7.42
C GLU A 132 -9.40 -3.78 8.59
N ALA A 133 -8.29 -4.48 8.35
CA ALA A 133 -7.30 -4.75 9.38
C ALA A 133 -6.62 -3.47 9.89
N CYS A 134 -6.31 -2.53 9.00
CA CYS A 134 -5.79 -1.22 9.36
C CYS A 134 -6.80 -0.42 10.20
N CYS A 135 -8.09 -0.45 9.85
CA CYS A 135 -9.15 0.16 10.65
C CYS A 135 -9.29 -0.50 12.04
N GLU A 136 -9.04 -1.82 12.15
CA GLU A 136 -9.05 -2.54 13.43
C GLU A 136 -7.93 -2.06 14.36
N ILE A 137 -6.72 -1.82 13.85
CA ILE A 137 -5.54 -1.40 14.65
C ILE A 137 -5.47 0.11 14.91
N LEU A 138 -6.01 0.94 14.02
CA LEU A 138 -5.89 2.40 14.07
C LEU A 138 -6.28 3.00 15.44
N PRO A 139 -7.39 2.61 16.11
CA PRO A 139 -7.73 3.14 17.42
C PRO A 139 -6.72 2.80 18.53
N ARG A 140 -6.01 1.67 18.43
CA ARG A 140 -4.97 1.28 19.40
C ARG A 140 -3.65 2.02 19.13
N LEU A 141 -3.41 2.34 17.86
CA LEU A 141 -2.22 3.05 17.39
C LEU A 141 -2.50 4.53 17.10
N SER A 142 -3.49 5.14 17.78
CA SER A 142 -3.90 6.54 17.54
C SER A 142 -2.86 7.58 17.98
N HIS A 143 -1.77 7.14 18.61
CA HIS A 143 -0.62 7.97 18.95
C HIS A 143 0.33 8.19 17.76
N LEU A 144 0.21 7.39 16.70
CA LEU A 144 0.92 7.56 15.44
C LEU A 144 0.12 8.50 14.51
N THR A 145 0.81 9.10 13.53
CA THR A 145 0.14 9.86 12.47
C THR A 145 -0.37 8.90 11.40
N TRP A 146 -1.65 8.98 11.03
CA TRP A 146 -2.26 8.10 10.04
C TRP A 146 -2.67 8.85 8.78
N PHE A 147 -2.41 8.23 7.64
CA PHE A 147 -2.96 8.63 6.35
C PHE A 147 -3.53 7.41 5.62
N ALA A 148 -4.56 7.63 4.81
CA ALA A 148 -4.94 6.70 3.75
C ALA A 148 -4.51 7.25 2.39
N TYR A 149 -4.10 6.38 1.47
CA TYR A 149 -3.88 6.73 0.07
C TYR A 149 -5.01 6.19 -0.81
N GLU A 150 -5.32 6.91 -1.89
CA GLU A 150 -6.24 6.41 -2.90
C GLU A 150 -5.54 5.40 -3.81
N ASP A 151 -6.02 4.14 -3.79
CA ASP A 151 -5.45 3.02 -4.56
C ASP A 151 -5.41 3.32 -6.06
N ALA A 152 -4.21 3.34 -6.64
CA ALA A 152 -4.01 3.59 -8.05
C ALA A 152 -4.64 2.49 -8.93
N ILE A 153 -4.95 2.88 -10.17
CA ILE A 153 -5.83 2.23 -11.15
C ILE A 153 -7.31 2.27 -10.74
N HIS A 154 -7.64 2.09 -9.45
CA HIS A 154 -9.02 1.99 -8.98
C HIS A 154 -9.66 3.32 -8.53
N ARG A 155 -8.86 4.29 -8.07
CA ARG A 155 -9.34 5.58 -7.55
C ARG A 155 -10.18 6.42 -8.51
N ARG A 156 -10.08 6.17 -9.81
CA ARG A 156 -10.89 6.85 -10.84
C ARG A 156 -12.29 6.27 -11.01
N THR A 157 -12.59 5.10 -10.43
CA THR A 157 -13.92 4.52 -10.51
C THR A 157 -14.93 5.43 -9.80
N PRO A 158 -16.02 5.86 -10.46
CA PRO A 158 -16.98 6.75 -9.83
C PRO A 158 -17.57 6.17 -8.54
N GLY A 159 -17.52 6.93 -7.45
CA GLY A 159 -18.18 6.58 -6.18
C GLY A 159 -17.36 5.72 -5.21
N VAL A 160 -16.27 5.07 -5.64
CA VAL A 160 -15.55 4.12 -4.75
C VAL A 160 -14.84 4.82 -3.59
N VAL A 161 -14.22 5.99 -3.85
CA VAL A 161 -13.59 6.80 -2.81
C VAL A 161 -14.65 7.33 -1.85
N GLN A 162 -15.76 7.87 -2.38
CA GLN A 162 -16.86 8.40 -1.57
C GLN A 162 -17.47 7.33 -0.66
N ALA A 163 -17.62 6.10 -1.16
CA ALA A 163 -18.09 4.97 -0.37
C ALA A 163 -17.14 4.65 0.79
N ARG A 164 -15.82 4.66 0.57
CA ARG A 164 -14.84 4.43 1.64
C ARG A 164 -14.78 5.55 2.67
N LEU A 165 -14.90 6.81 2.24
CA LEU A 165 -14.99 7.94 3.16
C LEU A 165 -16.26 7.88 4.03
N ALA A 166 -17.38 7.44 3.45
CA ALA A 166 -18.61 7.21 4.20
C ALA A 166 -18.47 6.06 5.22
N ASP A 167 -17.81 4.96 4.86
CA ASP A 167 -17.51 3.85 5.77
C ASP A 167 -16.61 4.30 6.94
N LEU A 168 -15.51 5.01 6.66
CA LEU A 168 -14.65 5.59 7.69
C LEU A 168 -15.45 6.48 8.66
N ALA A 169 -16.32 7.34 8.13
CA ALA A 169 -17.18 8.20 8.95
C ALA A 169 -18.14 7.40 9.84
N GLN A 170 -18.74 6.31 9.32
CA GLN A 170 -19.61 5.40 10.10
C GLN A 170 -18.84 4.73 11.26
N ARG A 171 -17.55 4.43 11.05
CA ARG A 171 -16.63 3.90 12.08
C ARG A 171 -16.17 4.95 13.09
N GLY A 172 -16.53 6.22 12.90
CA GLY A 172 -16.06 7.34 13.71
C GLY A 172 -14.62 7.74 13.41
N ILE A 173 -14.10 7.41 12.24
CA ILE A 173 -12.79 7.85 11.75
C ILE A 173 -13.02 9.06 10.84
N VAL A 174 -12.38 10.18 11.18
CA VAL A 174 -12.42 11.40 10.36
C VAL A 174 -11.29 11.32 9.34
N ALA A 175 -11.65 11.43 8.07
CA ALA A 175 -10.72 11.52 6.94
C ALA A 175 -10.74 12.94 6.37
N THR A 176 -9.58 13.61 6.40
CA THR A 176 -9.42 14.98 5.88
C THR A 176 -8.42 14.97 4.73
N PRO A 177 -8.70 15.58 3.57
CA PRO A 177 -7.72 15.68 2.49
C PRO A 177 -6.42 16.28 3.01
N ALA A 178 -5.29 15.63 2.74
CA ALA A 178 -4.00 16.05 3.28
C ALA A 178 -2.85 15.69 2.33
N TYR A 179 -1.68 16.27 2.62
CA TYR A 179 -0.43 15.93 1.96
C TYR A 179 0.56 15.57 3.06
N PRO A 180 1.01 14.31 3.15
CA PRO A 180 2.06 13.94 4.11
C PRO A 180 3.27 14.87 3.93
N SER A 181 3.85 15.33 5.04
CA SER A 181 5.03 16.19 5.01
C SER A 181 6.16 15.50 4.25
N VAL A 182 6.90 16.24 3.42
CA VAL A 182 8.01 15.67 2.63
C VAL A 182 9.30 15.71 3.43
N GLY A 183 9.95 14.57 3.60
CA GLY A 183 11.20 14.42 4.37
C GLY A 183 12.42 15.07 3.68
N HIS A 184 12.44 15.07 2.34
CA HIS A 184 13.53 15.65 1.55
C HIS A 184 13.06 16.66 0.50
N THR A 185 13.85 17.73 0.34
CA THR A 185 13.69 18.77 -0.68
C THR A 185 14.21 18.32 -2.05
N ILE A 186 13.82 17.13 -2.52
CA ILE A 186 13.94 16.83 -3.95
C ILE A 186 12.80 17.53 -4.71
N ASP A 187 13.06 18.05 -5.90
CA ASP A 187 12.06 18.76 -6.67
C ASP A 187 10.98 17.81 -7.24
N LEU A 188 9.85 18.39 -7.65
CA LEU A 188 8.72 17.62 -8.19
C LEU A 188 9.07 16.85 -9.47
N PRO A 189 9.85 17.40 -10.43
CA PRO A 189 10.31 16.64 -11.59
C PRO A 189 11.10 15.38 -11.20
N ARG A 190 12.03 15.47 -10.24
CA ARG A 190 12.82 14.32 -9.80
C ARG A 190 11.97 13.25 -9.13
N ARG A 191 11.00 13.63 -8.28
CA ARG A 191 10.03 12.69 -7.68
C ARG A 191 9.24 11.95 -8.76
N THR A 192 8.78 12.68 -9.77
CA THR A 192 8.00 12.12 -10.89
C THR A 192 8.84 11.14 -11.71
N GLN A 193 10.12 11.46 -11.95
CA GLN A 193 11.05 10.58 -12.64
C GLN A 193 11.30 9.30 -11.84
N LEU A 194 11.64 9.41 -10.54
CA LEU A 194 11.89 8.26 -9.68
C LEU A 194 10.67 7.35 -9.56
N LYS A 195 9.47 7.92 -9.38
CA LYS A 195 8.21 7.16 -9.44
C LYS A 195 8.10 6.39 -10.74
N ARG A 196 8.38 7.03 -11.88
CA ARG A 196 8.29 6.38 -13.19
C ARG A 196 9.28 5.23 -13.35
N GLU A 197 10.53 5.43 -12.92
CA GLU A 197 11.56 4.39 -12.93
C GLU A 197 11.15 3.19 -12.05
N ALA A 198 10.67 3.44 -10.83
CA ALA A 198 10.21 2.40 -9.91
C ALA A 198 8.96 1.65 -10.44
N VAL A 199 7.98 2.36 -11.01
CA VAL A 199 6.80 1.74 -11.65
C VAL A 199 7.21 0.80 -12.79
N ASN A 200 8.19 1.21 -13.59
CA ASN A 200 8.67 0.41 -14.73
C ASN A 200 9.40 -0.88 -14.33
N ALA A 201 9.82 -1.02 -13.07
CA ALA A 201 10.40 -2.26 -12.56
C ALA A 201 9.36 -3.40 -12.45
N TYR A 202 8.07 -3.08 -12.30
CA TYR A 202 6.97 -4.04 -12.23
C TYR A 202 6.51 -4.52 -13.61
N ALA A 203 7.45 -5.02 -14.43
CA ALA A 203 7.20 -5.40 -15.82
C ALA A 203 6.07 -6.45 -15.96
N SER A 204 5.98 -7.40 -15.03
CA SER A 204 4.94 -8.42 -15.02
C SER A 204 3.54 -7.85 -14.71
N GLN A 205 3.45 -6.81 -13.89
CA GLN A 205 2.18 -6.17 -13.55
C GLN A 205 1.71 -5.27 -14.69
N LEU A 206 2.61 -4.43 -15.24
CA LEU A 206 2.31 -3.59 -16.41
C LEU A 206 1.85 -4.42 -17.61
N ARG A 207 2.44 -5.62 -17.81
CA ARG A 207 1.98 -6.58 -18.82
C ARG A 207 0.56 -7.09 -18.53
N ALA A 208 0.28 -7.48 -17.28
CA ALA A 208 -1.01 -8.04 -16.90
C ALA A 208 -2.17 -7.03 -17.00
N PHE A 209 -1.93 -5.78 -16.60
CA PHE A 209 -2.88 -4.69 -16.80
C PHE A 209 -3.10 -4.39 -18.29
N GLY A 210 -2.06 -4.50 -19.11
CA GLY A 210 -2.11 -4.22 -20.54
C GLY A 210 -1.95 -2.74 -20.86
N ALA A 211 -1.48 -2.45 -22.07
CA ALA A 211 -1.17 -1.08 -22.51
C ALA A 211 -2.39 -0.16 -22.40
N GLY A 212 -2.21 1.01 -21.75
CA GLY A 212 -3.25 2.02 -21.57
C GLY A 212 -4.16 1.82 -20.35
N ASN A 213 -4.06 0.69 -19.64
CA ASN A 213 -4.90 0.41 -18.47
C ASN A 213 -4.28 0.81 -17.12
N TYR A 214 -3.09 1.41 -17.14
CA TYR A 214 -2.36 1.84 -15.94
C TYR A 214 -1.96 3.32 -15.97
N ASP A 215 -2.54 4.14 -16.87
CA ASP A 215 -2.22 5.57 -16.97
C ASP A 215 -2.47 6.32 -15.65
N ASP A 216 -3.45 5.85 -14.86
CA ASP A 216 -3.74 6.40 -13.54
C ASP A 216 -2.57 6.29 -12.55
N VAL A 217 -1.69 5.30 -12.71
CA VAL A 217 -0.49 5.14 -11.86
C VAL A 217 0.38 6.40 -11.89
N PHE A 218 0.43 7.12 -13.02
CA PHE A 218 1.22 8.34 -13.15
C PHE A 218 0.44 9.63 -12.82
N ALA A 219 -0.83 9.52 -12.42
CA ALA A 219 -1.63 10.66 -12.02
C ALA A 219 -1.29 11.11 -10.59
N THR A 220 -1.74 12.32 -10.26
CA THR A 220 -1.55 12.92 -8.93
C THR A 220 -1.98 11.97 -7.82
N GLU A 221 -1.14 11.84 -6.81
CA GLU A 221 -1.39 11.03 -5.62
C GLU A 221 -2.27 11.81 -4.64
N HIS A 222 -3.23 11.13 -4.04
CA HIS A 222 -4.19 11.72 -3.11
C HIS A 222 -4.17 10.97 -1.78
N TYR A 223 -4.17 11.76 -0.70
CA TYR A 223 -4.06 11.25 0.66
C TYR A 223 -5.10 11.88 1.57
N TRP A 224 -5.46 11.12 2.61
CA TRP A 224 -6.45 11.50 3.61
C TRP A 224 -5.84 11.32 4.99
N GLN A 225 -5.62 12.39 5.75
CA GLN A 225 -5.21 12.27 7.14
C GLN A 225 -6.35 11.67 7.96
N LEU A 226 -6.06 10.62 8.70
CA LEU A 226 -7.04 9.89 9.50
C LEU A 226 -6.88 10.22 10.99
N SER A 227 -8.01 10.39 11.67
CA SER A 227 -8.04 10.53 13.13
C SER A 227 -9.28 9.89 13.73
N VAL A 228 -9.15 9.28 14.90
CA VAL A 228 -10.30 8.74 15.62
C VAL A 228 -11.10 9.91 16.20
N GLY A 229 -12.34 10.07 15.76
CA GLY A 229 -13.24 11.06 16.29
C GLY A 229 -13.51 10.80 17.77
N ARG A 230 -13.40 11.84 18.61
CA ARG A 230 -13.93 11.76 19.98
C ARG A 230 -15.44 11.56 19.87
N ARG A 231 -15.97 10.42 20.34
CA ARG A 231 -17.43 10.26 20.52
C ARG A 231 -17.92 11.45 21.33
N ARG A 232 -18.68 12.36 20.70
CA ARG A 232 -19.48 13.32 21.46
C ARG A 232 -20.45 12.48 22.28
N LYS A 233 -20.28 12.47 23.61
CA LYS A 233 -21.34 12.00 24.52
C LYS A 233 -22.57 12.83 24.17
N LYS A 234 -23.59 12.18 23.58
CA LYS A 234 -24.93 12.74 23.54
C LYS A 234 -25.55 12.57 24.92
#